data_AF-A0A1Q6GK75-F1
#
_entry.id   AF-A0A1Q6GK75-F1
#
_cell.length_a   1.000
_cell.length_b   1.000
_cell.length_c   1.000
_cell.angle_alpha   90.00
_cell.angle_beta   90.00
_cell.angle_gamma   90.00
#
_symmetry.space_group_name_H-M   'P 1'
#
loop_
_entity.id
_entity.type
_entity.pdbx_description
1 polymer ?
#
loop_
_entity_poly.entity_id
_entity_poly.type
_entity_poly.pdbx_seq_one_letter_code
_entity_poly.pdbx_strand_id
1 'polypeptide(L)'
;MLRDQEYWEIRNLEIDGGTSKPNEAVGGIHVQAVKSSKVLKHIVIENCTVRNNWGSIKLYESCAIWVGIPGWNDSIGLKTGFSDVLIQNNHIYGSDRNGILVWTTAGTGPKSQFTPGLIQSRNVVVRNNNIEDIGGDAIIILGSNGALVEKNTVRRCCLKTGDPKYGRNYNPSSAAIWLHHCDNSIMQFNSVYDCKKQEYNNDGMAFDFDFNCKNNILQYNYSCNNEGGFLLIMQTASDNVARYNISHNDRNHVLFCVGDKNENNVIHNNTFYINDGNSFIVPNATFANNIFMTGPNSEMSVQNQKRGIFKNNCYYGNWKALPDDKSAITENPLLKNPENSKCTSNTCRHTNY
;
A
#
# COMPACT_ATOMS: atom_id res chain seq x y z
N MET A 1 0.32 15.61 -20.44
CA MET A 1 1.63 15.01 -20.16
C MET A 1 2.70 16.10 -20.16
N LEU A 2 3.55 16.14 -19.13
CA LEU A 2 4.74 16.98 -19.03
C LEU A 2 5.99 16.09 -19.09
N ARG A 3 7.03 16.50 -19.82
CA ARG A 3 8.28 15.73 -19.97
C ARG A 3 9.49 16.57 -19.58
N ASP A 4 10.29 16.03 -18.67
CA ASP A 4 11.52 16.64 -18.13
C ASP A 4 11.28 18.09 -17.64
N GLN A 5 10.11 18.33 -17.06
CA GLN A 5 9.68 19.64 -16.55
C GLN A 5 9.82 19.72 -15.02
N GLU A 6 10.01 20.95 -14.53
CA GLU A 6 10.11 21.31 -13.11
C GLU A 6 9.24 22.55 -12.84
N TYR A 7 8.90 22.80 -11.58
CA TYR A 7 8.14 23.98 -11.15
C TYR A 7 6.75 24.10 -11.76
N TRP A 8 6.01 22.99 -11.79
CA TRP A 8 4.66 22.95 -12.32
C TRP A 8 3.63 22.66 -11.24
N GLU A 9 2.53 23.41 -11.31
CA GLU A 9 1.34 23.16 -10.53
C GLU A 9 0.17 22.88 -11.47
N ILE A 10 -0.50 21.74 -11.28
CA ILE A 10 -1.64 21.30 -12.05
C ILE A 10 -2.81 21.25 -11.08
N ARG A 11 -3.73 22.20 -11.21
CA ARG A 11 -4.81 22.38 -10.22
C ARG A 11 -6.18 22.55 -10.86
N ASN A 12 -7.21 22.06 -10.18
CA ASN A 12 -8.62 22.35 -10.49
C ASN A 12 -9.06 21.87 -11.89
N LEU A 13 -8.52 20.72 -12.33
CA LEU A 13 -8.84 20.14 -13.64
C LEU A 13 -9.67 18.87 -13.49
N GLU A 14 -10.56 18.65 -14.46
CA GLU A 14 -11.13 17.33 -14.71
C GLU A 14 -10.47 16.72 -15.95
N ILE A 15 -10.00 15.49 -15.83
CA ILE A 15 -9.29 14.76 -16.90
C ILE A 15 -9.94 13.39 -17.06
N ASP A 16 -10.45 13.13 -18.26
CA ASP A 16 -10.88 11.81 -18.72
C ASP A 16 -9.73 11.19 -19.54
N GLY A 17 -9.17 10.08 -19.06
CA GLY A 17 -8.07 9.39 -19.74
C GLY A 17 -8.51 8.60 -20.98
N GLY A 18 -9.78 8.25 -21.07
CA GLY A 18 -10.35 7.40 -22.11
C GLY A 18 -9.90 5.93 -22.05
N THR A 19 -10.15 5.22 -23.15
CA THR A 19 -9.82 3.80 -23.31
C THR A 19 -8.83 3.63 -24.46
N SER A 20 -7.83 2.76 -24.30
CA SER A 20 -6.90 2.40 -25.37
C SER A 20 -7.14 0.99 -25.91
N LYS A 21 -6.35 0.60 -26.93
CA LYS A 21 -6.32 -0.79 -27.38
C LYS A 21 -5.75 -1.70 -26.29
N PRO A 22 -6.00 -3.03 -26.35
CA PRO A 22 -5.37 -3.98 -25.44
C PRO A 22 -3.85 -3.84 -25.42
N ASN A 23 -3.27 -3.87 -24.22
CA ASN A 23 -1.83 -3.73 -23.96
C ASN A 23 -1.21 -2.34 -24.19
N GLU A 24 -2.00 -1.29 -24.44
CA GLU A 24 -1.50 0.10 -24.43
C GLU A 24 -1.72 0.74 -23.06
N ALA A 25 -0.80 1.58 -22.60
CA ALA A 25 -0.96 2.32 -21.35
C ALA A 25 -1.86 3.55 -21.57
N VAL A 26 -2.71 3.86 -20.59
CA VAL A 26 -3.51 5.09 -20.53
C VAL A 26 -3.22 5.79 -19.22
N GLY A 27 -3.25 7.11 -19.23
CA GLY A 27 -3.24 7.86 -17.99
C GLY A 27 -3.72 9.29 -18.13
N GLY A 28 -3.92 9.92 -16.98
CA GLY A 28 -4.41 11.28 -16.88
C GLY A 28 -3.26 12.28 -16.77
N ILE A 29 -2.79 12.51 -15.54
CA ILE A 29 -1.75 13.50 -15.26
C ILE A 29 -0.39 12.81 -15.13
N HIS A 30 0.39 12.86 -16.21
CA HIS A 30 1.75 12.30 -16.23
C HIS A 30 2.79 13.40 -16.28
N VAL A 31 3.71 13.39 -15.32
CA VAL A 31 4.96 14.16 -15.28
C VAL A 31 6.13 13.18 -15.35
N GLN A 32 6.74 13.09 -16.52
CA GLN A 32 7.74 12.07 -16.82
C GLN A 32 9.14 12.66 -16.91
N ALA A 33 10.11 12.02 -16.27
CA ALA A 33 11.53 12.30 -16.43
C ALA A 33 12.12 11.28 -17.42
N VAL A 34 12.15 11.63 -18.71
CA VAL A 34 12.48 10.69 -19.80
C VAL A 34 13.97 10.72 -20.13
N LYS A 35 14.61 11.88 -20.04
CA LYS A 35 16.05 12.07 -20.33
C LYS A 35 16.81 12.69 -19.17
N SER A 36 16.15 12.92 -18.04
CA SER A 36 16.78 13.48 -16.85
C SER A 36 17.79 12.50 -16.24
N SER A 37 18.90 13.04 -15.72
CA SER A 37 19.84 12.38 -14.79
C SER A 37 20.14 13.32 -13.62
N LYS A 38 19.07 13.90 -13.07
CA LYS A 38 19.10 14.88 -11.98
C LYS A 38 17.83 14.75 -11.12
N VAL A 39 17.81 15.49 -10.02
CA VAL A 39 16.59 15.71 -9.23
C VAL A 39 15.72 16.76 -9.94
N LEU A 40 14.50 16.38 -10.33
CA LEU A 40 13.48 17.32 -10.81
C LEU A 40 12.70 17.91 -9.63
N LYS A 41 12.37 19.20 -9.67
CA LYS A 41 11.83 19.93 -8.53
C LYS A 41 10.39 20.40 -8.75
N HIS A 42 9.67 20.48 -7.63
CA HIS A 42 8.41 21.20 -7.47
C HIS A 42 7.34 20.77 -8.49
N ILE A 43 6.65 19.68 -8.16
CA ILE A 43 5.50 19.19 -8.93
C ILE A 43 4.31 19.11 -7.99
N VAL A 44 3.29 19.93 -8.25
CA VAL A 44 2.05 19.92 -7.48
C VAL A 44 0.90 19.47 -8.37
N ILE A 45 0.14 18.49 -7.90
CA ILE A 45 -1.09 18.00 -8.52
C ILE A 45 -2.18 18.06 -7.47
N GLU A 46 -3.05 19.06 -7.57
CA GLU A 46 -4.04 19.34 -6.53
C GLU A 46 -5.45 19.50 -7.08
N ASN A 47 -6.44 18.99 -6.35
CA ASN A 47 -7.85 19.26 -6.60
C ASN A 47 -8.26 18.93 -8.05
N CYS A 48 -7.69 17.86 -8.59
CA CYS A 48 -8.05 17.35 -9.89
C CYS A 48 -8.99 16.15 -9.75
N THR A 49 -9.93 16.04 -10.68
CA THR A 49 -10.69 14.80 -10.90
C THR A 49 -10.04 14.05 -12.07
N VAL A 50 -9.58 12.83 -11.86
CA VAL A 50 -8.92 12.03 -12.91
C VAL A 50 -9.66 10.70 -13.04
N ARG A 51 -10.29 10.47 -14.19
CA ARG A 51 -11.23 9.36 -14.35
C ARG A 51 -11.09 8.61 -15.66
N ASN A 52 -11.68 7.42 -15.70
CA ASN A 52 -11.81 6.60 -16.91
C ASN A 52 -10.47 6.38 -17.63
N ASN A 53 -9.43 5.96 -16.91
CA ASN A 53 -8.12 5.68 -17.48
C ASN A 53 -8.03 4.19 -17.81
N TRP A 54 -8.67 3.75 -18.89
CA TRP A 54 -8.81 2.33 -19.20
C TRP A 54 -7.72 1.85 -20.16
N GLY A 55 -6.52 1.67 -19.60
CA GLY A 55 -5.38 1.09 -20.32
C GLY A 55 -5.06 -0.34 -19.90
N SER A 56 -3.84 -0.76 -20.18
CA SER A 56 -3.36 -2.11 -19.93
C SER A 56 -3.16 -2.40 -18.44
N ILE A 57 -3.82 -3.44 -17.95
CA ILE A 57 -3.57 -3.98 -16.60
C ILE A 57 -2.14 -4.53 -16.41
N LYS A 58 -1.42 -4.77 -17.51
CA LYS A 58 -0.08 -5.37 -17.51
C LYS A 58 1.03 -4.34 -17.37
N LEU A 59 0.74 -3.05 -17.53
CA LEU A 59 1.73 -1.97 -17.56
C LEU A 59 1.55 -1.08 -16.34
N TYR A 60 2.64 -0.83 -15.60
CA TYR A 60 2.60 0.07 -14.44
C TYR A 60 2.39 1.54 -14.85
N GLU A 61 2.81 1.88 -16.06
CA GLU A 61 2.65 3.19 -16.69
C GLU A 61 1.20 3.51 -17.03
N SER A 62 0.33 2.50 -17.06
CA SER A 62 -1.11 2.70 -17.14
C SER A 62 -1.59 3.15 -15.75
N CYS A 63 -1.75 4.46 -15.58
CA CYS A 63 -1.87 5.06 -14.25
C CYS A 63 -2.57 6.42 -14.34
N ALA A 64 -3.48 6.72 -13.42
CA ALA A 64 -4.21 7.98 -13.43
C ALA A 64 -3.30 9.19 -13.17
N ILE A 65 -2.45 9.14 -12.15
CA ILE A 65 -1.46 10.17 -11.84
C ILE A 65 -0.07 9.54 -11.70
N TRP A 66 0.88 10.01 -12.50
CA TRP A 66 2.24 9.51 -12.49
C TRP A 66 3.26 10.64 -12.45
N VAL A 67 4.12 10.63 -11.44
CA VAL A 67 5.32 11.47 -11.36
C VAL A 67 6.53 10.55 -11.32
N GLY A 68 7.21 10.37 -12.45
CA GLY A 68 8.29 9.38 -12.46
C GLY A 68 9.08 9.24 -13.75
N ILE A 69 9.94 8.23 -13.78
CA ILE A 69 10.71 7.83 -14.96
C ILE A 69 9.93 6.81 -15.80
N PRO A 70 10.08 6.78 -17.14
CA PRO A 70 9.39 5.80 -17.97
C PRO A 70 9.98 4.38 -17.81
N GLY A 71 9.23 3.53 -17.12
CA GLY A 71 9.48 2.10 -17.00
C GLY A 71 10.67 1.71 -16.14
N TRP A 72 10.87 0.39 -16.03
CA TRP A 72 11.95 -0.25 -15.28
C TRP A 72 13.26 -0.21 -16.09
N ASN A 73 13.80 0.99 -16.33
CA ASN A 73 14.88 1.17 -17.31
C ASN A 73 16.25 1.38 -16.64
N ASP A 74 16.76 0.33 -16.01
CA ASP A 74 18.13 0.26 -15.49
C ASP A 74 19.19 0.44 -16.61
N SER A 75 18.79 0.25 -17.88
CA SER A 75 19.63 0.25 -19.08
C SER A 75 20.16 1.62 -19.51
N ILE A 76 19.63 2.73 -18.99
CA ILE A 76 20.02 4.09 -19.44
C ILE A 76 21.08 4.73 -18.50
N GLY A 77 21.34 4.12 -17.33
CA GLY A 77 22.31 4.67 -16.37
C GLY A 77 21.94 6.06 -15.82
N LEU A 78 20.68 6.48 -15.99
CA LEU A 78 20.17 7.73 -15.48
C LEU A 78 20.02 7.65 -13.96
N LYS A 79 20.26 8.78 -13.30
CA LYS A 79 20.10 8.94 -11.85
C LYS A 79 19.09 10.05 -11.63
N THR A 80 17.84 9.66 -11.47
CA THR A 80 16.72 10.60 -11.42
C THR A 80 15.87 10.35 -10.20
N GLY A 81 15.66 11.43 -9.46
CA GLY A 81 14.67 11.50 -8.40
C GLY A 81 13.87 12.79 -8.53
N PHE A 82 12.95 12.97 -7.60
CA PHE A 82 12.14 14.18 -7.50
C PHE A 82 12.30 14.79 -6.12
N SER A 83 12.14 16.10 -6.04
CA SER A 83 12.07 16.83 -4.78
C SER A 83 10.85 17.73 -4.80
N ASP A 84 10.15 17.81 -3.68
CA ASP A 84 8.96 18.65 -3.53
C ASP A 84 7.84 18.22 -4.50
N VAL A 85 7.35 17.00 -4.29
CA VAL A 85 6.20 16.44 -5.01
C VAL A 85 5.01 16.42 -4.09
N LEU A 86 3.93 17.10 -4.47
CA LEU A 86 2.69 17.15 -3.70
C LEU A 86 1.52 16.68 -4.57
N ILE A 87 0.93 15.54 -4.22
CA ILE A 87 -0.27 15.01 -4.87
C ILE A 87 -1.38 15.00 -3.83
N GLN A 88 -2.30 15.96 -3.90
CA GLN A 88 -3.29 16.14 -2.84
C GLN A 88 -4.69 16.51 -3.30
N ASN A 89 -5.69 16.20 -2.48
CA ASN A 89 -7.08 16.62 -2.70
C ASN A 89 -7.66 16.15 -4.05
N ASN A 90 -7.09 15.12 -4.68
CA ASN A 90 -7.57 14.63 -5.97
C ASN A 90 -8.67 13.58 -5.77
N HIS A 91 -9.58 13.50 -6.74
CA HIS A 91 -10.53 12.40 -6.86
C HIS A 91 -10.15 11.54 -8.08
N ILE A 92 -9.78 10.30 -7.84
CA ILE A 92 -9.35 9.37 -8.88
C ILE A 92 -10.35 8.21 -8.92
N TYR A 93 -10.95 7.95 -10.08
CA TYR A 93 -11.84 6.80 -10.20
C TYR A 93 -11.88 6.14 -11.57
N GLY A 94 -11.94 4.81 -11.59
CA GLY A 94 -11.97 4.04 -12.82
C GLY A 94 -10.65 4.14 -13.57
N SER A 95 -9.62 3.44 -13.08
CA SER A 95 -8.28 3.45 -13.68
C SER A 95 -7.69 2.05 -13.73
N ASP A 96 -7.15 1.68 -14.90
CA ASP A 96 -6.26 0.55 -15.09
C ASP A 96 -4.87 1.09 -15.48
N ARG A 97 -3.77 0.55 -14.98
CA ARG A 97 -3.63 -0.37 -13.86
C ARG A 97 -3.71 0.38 -12.52
N ASN A 98 -3.08 1.54 -12.41
CA ASN A 98 -2.78 2.15 -11.12
C ASN A 98 -3.52 3.48 -10.86
N GLY A 99 -3.66 3.86 -9.60
CA GLY A 99 -4.16 5.17 -9.18
C GLY A 99 -3.05 6.24 -9.25
N ILE A 100 -2.18 6.27 -8.24
CA ILE A 100 -1.06 7.21 -8.12
C ILE A 100 0.26 6.42 -8.13
N LEU A 101 1.20 6.84 -8.96
CA LEU A 101 2.56 6.29 -9.02
C LEU A 101 3.59 7.41 -8.90
N VAL A 102 4.44 7.33 -7.87
CA VAL A 102 5.68 8.11 -7.82
C VAL A 102 6.85 7.16 -8.02
N TRP A 103 7.66 7.38 -9.05
CA TRP A 103 8.72 6.43 -9.42
C TRP A 103 10.05 7.09 -9.76
N THR A 104 11.09 6.74 -9.02
CA THR A 104 12.48 7.16 -9.28
C THR A 104 13.36 6.04 -9.79
N THR A 105 14.56 6.39 -10.23
CA THR A 105 15.59 5.39 -10.55
C THR A 105 15.97 4.56 -9.33
N ALA A 106 15.96 5.10 -8.11
CA ALA A 106 16.26 4.29 -6.92
C ALA A 106 15.22 3.21 -6.64
N GLY A 107 14.01 3.33 -7.22
CA GLY A 107 12.96 2.33 -7.22
C GLY A 107 12.99 1.41 -8.45
N THR A 108 14.01 1.48 -9.31
CA THR A 108 14.29 0.47 -10.35
C THR A 108 15.47 -0.36 -9.86
N GLY A 109 15.17 -1.48 -9.23
CA GLY A 109 16.19 -2.34 -8.65
C GLY A 109 15.65 -3.75 -8.44
N PRO A 110 16.50 -4.78 -8.56
CA PRO A 110 16.07 -6.14 -8.27
C PRO A 110 15.60 -6.22 -6.82
N LYS A 111 14.65 -7.13 -6.57
CA LYS A 111 14.00 -7.43 -5.29
C LYS A 111 14.93 -7.54 -4.07
N SER A 112 16.24 -7.66 -4.23
CA SER A 112 17.18 -7.89 -3.13
C SER A 112 18.39 -6.94 -3.09
N GLN A 113 18.50 -5.94 -3.98
CA GLN A 113 19.69 -5.09 -4.00
C GLN A 113 19.36 -3.63 -4.30
N PHE A 114 19.74 -2.75 -3.37
CA PHE A 114 19.86 -1.34 -3.64
C PHE A 114 21.10 -1.11 -4.51
N THR A 115 20.96 -0.48 -5.68
CA THR A 115 22.12 -0.10 -6.49
C THR A 115 22.72 1.20 -5.93
N PRO A 116 23.97 1.19 -5.44
CA PRO A 116 24.57 2.38 -4.85
C PRO A 116 24.62 3.56 -5.84
N GLY A 117 24.30 4.75 -5.34
CA GLY A 117 24.38 5.99 -6.11
C GLY A 117 23.15 6.30 -6.97
N LEU A 118 22.05 5.54 -6.86
CA LEU A 118 20.74 5.95 -7.37
C LEU A 118 20.09 6.97 -6.44
N ILE A 119 19.27 7.85 -7.02
CA ILE A 119 18.67 8.98 -6.31
C ILE A 119 17.24 8.61 -5.86
N GLN A 120 17.03 8.55 -4.55
CA GLN A 120 15.69 8.53 -3.96
C GLN A 120 15.06 9.92 -4.01
N SER A 121 13.75 9.98 -4.25
CA SER A 121 12.99 11.23 -4.11
C SER A 121 12.95 11.70 -2.65
N ARG A 122 12.89 13.02 -2.46
CA ARG A 122 12.71 13.67 -1.15
C ARG A 122 11.46 14.54 -1.16
N ASN A 123 10.88 14.80 0.02
CA ASN A 123 9.71 15.66 0.17
C ASN A 123 8.56 15.24 -0.78
N VAL A 124 8.27 13.94 -0.80
CA VAL A 124 7.12 13.38 -1.54
C VAL A 124 5.96 13.30 -0.57
N VAL A 125 4.87 13.99 -0.89
CA VAL A 125 3.65 14.01 -0.09
C VAL A 125 2.47 13.60 -0.95
N VAL A 126 1.81 12.50 -0.59
CA VAL A 126 0.57 12.04 -1.22
C VAL A 126 -0.51 12.06 -0.15
N ARG A 127 -1.42 13.04 -0.20
CA ARG A 127 -2.38 13.23 0.90
C ARG A 127 -3.78 13.61 0.51
N ASN A 128 -4.75 13.19 1.33
CA ASN A 128 -6.15 13.58 1.18
C ASN A 128 -6.72 13.33 -0.23
N ASN A 129 -6.30 12.25 -0.89
CA ASN A 129 -6.87 11.83 -2.16
C ASN A 129 -8.00 10.81 -1.91
N ASN A 130 -9.08 10.90 -2.68
CA ASN A 130 -10.13 9.87 -2.75
C ASN A 130 -9.88 9.03 -4.00
N ILE A 131 -9.65 7.72 -3.84
CA ILE A 131 -9.26 6.81 -4.92
C ILE A 131 -10.18 5.60 -4.91
N GLU A 132 -10.89 5.39 -6.00
CA GLU A 132 -11.85 4.28 -6.10
C GLU A 132 -11.83 3.57 -7.45
N ASP A 133 -12.23 2.30 -7.46
CA ASP A 133 -12.39 1.49 -8.68
C ASP A 133 -11.10 1.39 -9.52
N ILE A 134 -10.05 0.86 -8.89
CA ILE A 134 -8.73 0.71 -9.50
C ILE A 134 -8.48 -0.75 -9.87
N GLY A 135 -8.03 -0.98 -11.11
CA GLY A 135 -7.75 -2.32 -11.62
C GLY A 135 -6.63 -3.03 -10.86
N GLY A 136 -5.59 -2.31 -10.48
CA GLY A 136 -4.44 -2.78 -9.70
C GLY A 136 -4.22 -1.89 -8.47
N ASP A 137 -3.03 -1.33 -8.38
CA ASP A 137 -2.54 -0.65 -7.18
C ASP A 137 -3.09 0.77 -7.03
N ALA A 138 -3.41 1.21 -5.80
CA ALA A 138 -4.00 2.54 -5.60
C ALA A 138 -2.95 3.64 -5.44
N ILE A 139 -1.98 3.48 -4.53
CA ILE A 139 -0.88 4.44 -4.32
C ILE A 139 0.43 3.66 -4.20
N ILE A 140 1.40 4.04 -5.04
CA ILE A 140 2.70 3.40 -5.10
C ILE A 140 3.79 4.47 -4.99
N ILE A 141 4.73 4.28 -4.06
CA ILE A 141 5.94 5.10 -3.97
C ILE A 141 7.17 4.21 -4.15
N LEU A 142 7.90 4.43 -5.25
CA LEU A 142 9.09 3.67 -5.62
C LEU A 142 10.34 4.54 -5.52
N GLY A 143 11.17 4.28 -4.50
CA GLY A 143 12.44 4.95 -4.28
C GLY A 143 12.32 6.35 -3.69
N SER A 144 11.91 6.47 -2.43
CA SER A 144 11.86 7.76 -1.72
C SER A 144 12.49 7.66 -0.34
N ASN A 145 12.99 8.78 0.19
CA ASN A 145 13.45 8.88 1.56
C ASN A 145 12.72 10.03 2.26
N GLY A 146 11.86 9.68 3.21
CA GLY A 146 10.97 10.62 3.87
C GLY A 146 9.68 10.91 3.10
N ALA A 147 9.09 9.92 2.41
CA ALA A 147 7.76 10.10 1.83
C ALA A 147 6.69 10.15 2.94
N LEU A 148 5.65 10.96 2.72
CA LEU A 148 4.48 11.04 3.59
C LEU A 148 3.23 10.68 2.77
N VAL A 149 2.61 9.55 3.09
CA VAL A 149 1.35 9.10 2.50
C VAL A 149 0.28 9.16 3.59
N GLU A 150 -0.58 10.18 3.55
CA GLU A 150 -1.51 10.41 4.65
C GLU A 150 -2.93 10.82 4.28
N LYS A 151 -3.91 10.45 5.12
CA LYS A 151 -5.31 10.90 4.97
C LYS A 151 -5.95 10.51 3.63
N ASN A 152 -5.40 9.54 2.92
CA ASN A 152 -5.99 9.07 1.67
C ASN A 152 -7.12 8.07 1.97
N THR A 153 -8.17 8.10 1.16
CA THR A 153 -9.24 7.10 1.17
C THR A 153 -9.14 6.28 -0.10
N VAL A 154 -8.93 4.97 0.05
CA VAL A 154 -8.89 4.01 -1.06
C VAL A 154 -10.05 3.03 -0.92
N ARG A 155 -10.82 2.82 -1.98
CA ARG A 155 -11.92 1.85 -2.00
C ARG A 155 -11.90 1.03 -3.28
N ARG A 156 -12.10 -0.29 -3.19
CA ARG A 156 -12.23 -1.16 -4.36
C ARG A 156 -11.03 -1.04 -5.32
N CYS A 157 -9.84 -1.37 -4.81
CA CYS A 157 -8.63 -1.52 -5.59
C CYS A 157 -8.36 -3.01 -5.93
N CYS A 158 -7.30 -3.28 -6.68
CA CYS A 158 -6.88 -4.63 -7.08
C CYS A 158 -7.98 -5.43 -7.83
N LEU A 159 -8.88 -4.72 -8.52
CA LEU A 159 -10.10 -5.31 -9.09
C LEU A 159 -9.83 -6.28 -10.24
N LYS A 160 -8.69 -6.19 -10.92
CA LYS A 160 -8.43 -6.83 -12.22
C LYS A 160 -7.05 -7.48 -12.31
N THR A 161 -6.04 -6.96 -11.62
CA THR A 161 -4.72 -7.59 -11.53
C THR A 161 -4.86 -9.02 -10.99
N GLY A 162 -4.32 -9.99 -11.73
CA GLY A 162 -4.45 -11.41 -11.43
C GLY A 162 -5.78 -12.07 -11.81
N ASP A 163 -6.71 -11.36 -12.46
CA ASP A 163 -7.90 -11.99 -13.05
C ASP A 163 -7.46 -12.92 -14.21
N PRO A 164 -7.85 -14.21 -14.21
CA PRO A 164 -7.46 -15.17 -15.23
C PRO A 164 -7.69 -14.73 -16.67
N LYS A 165 -8.68 -13.86 -16.94
CA LYS A 165 -8.97 -13.37 -18.29
C LYS A 165 -7.83 -12.52 -18.89
N TYR A 166 -6.94 -11.98 -18.07
CA TYR A 166 -5.77 -11.22 -18.54
C TYR A 166 -4.49 -12.09 -18.65
N GLY A 167 -4.58 -13.38 -18.32
CA GLY A 167 -3.47 -14.34 -18.34
C GLY A 167 -2.46 -14.14 -17.21
N ARG A 168 -1.31 -14.84 -17.29
CA ARG A 168 -0.22 -14.76 -16.30
C ARG A 168 1.11 -14.23 -16.85
N ASN A 169 1.13 -13.73 -18.09
CA ASN A 169 2.34 -13.23 -18.75
C ASN A 169 2.65 -11.77 -18.39
N TYR A 170 2.58 -11.43 -17.11
CA TYR A 170 2.94 -10.14 -16.52
C TYR A 170 3.05 -10.32 -15.00
N ASN A 171 3.40 -9.27 -14.25
CA ASN A 171 3.33 -9.32 -12.78
C ASN A 171 1.90 -9.00 -12.29
N PRO A 172 1.13 -9.99 -11.78
CA PRO A 172 -0.25 -9.80 -11.35
C PRO A 172 -0.39 -9.33 -9.88
N SER A 173 0.72 -9.24 -9.15
CA SER A 173 0.75 -8.81 -7.75
C SER A 173 0.37 -7.34 -7.64
N SER A 174 -0.54 -7.02 -6.71
CA SER A 174 -0.94 -5.64 -6.40
C SER A 174 -1.55 -5.50 -5.00
N ALA A 175 -1.32 -4.34 -4.39
CA ALA A 175 -1.82 -3.93 -3.09
C ALA A 175 -2.37 -2.49 -3.14
N ALA A 176 -3.06 -2.04 -2.09
CA ALA A 176 -3.67 -0.72 -2.10
C ALA A 176 -2.64 0.41 -1.99
N ILE A 177 -1.94 0.51 -0.85
CA ILE A 177 -0.96 1.57 -0.58
C ILE A 177 0.37 0.90 -0.20
N TRP A 178 1.41 1.12 -0.99
CA TRP A 178 2.67 0.45 -0.74
C TRP A 178 3.91 1.25 -1.11
N LEU A 179 5.00 0.86 -0.45
CA LEU A 179 6.31 1.46 -0.57
C LEU A 179 7.29 0.40 -1.08
N HIS A 180 8.26 0.82 -1.89
CA HIS A 180 9.37 0.00 -2.36
C HIS A 180 10.63 0.83 -2.43
N HIS A 181 11.76 0.29 -1.96
CA HIS A 181 13.03 1.03 -1.86
C HIS A 181 12.87 2.37 -1.12
N CYS A 182 11.99 2.41 -0.13
CA CYS A 182 11.70 3.61 0.63
C CYS A 182 12.36 3.58 2.01
N ASP A 183 12.95 4.71 2.41
CA ASP A 183 13.52 4.89 3.74
C ASP A 183 12.76 5.96 4.51
N ASN A 184 12.70 5.83 5.84
CA ASN A 184 12.21 6.89 6.74
C ASN A 184 10.83 7.46 6.36
N SER A 185 9.99 6.69 5.69
CA SER A 185 8.71 7.14 5.14
C SER A 185 7.56 6.76 6.07
N ILE A 186 6.45 7.50 5.97
CA ILE A 186 5.30 7.37 6.86
C ILE A 186 4.03 7.17 6.05
N MET A 187 3.31 6.09 6.33
CA MET A 187 1.93 5.85 5.93
C MET A 187 1.03 6.06 7.15
N GLN A 188 0.23 7.15 7.18
CA GLN A 188 -0.61 7.45 8.35
C GLN A 188 -2.00 8.00 8.07
N PHE A 189 -2.96 7.70 8.92
CA PHE A 189 -4.34 8.21 8.79
C PHE A 189 -5.02 7.84 7.46
N ASN A 190 -4.55 6.82 6.75
CA ASN A 190 -5.19 6.35 5.53
C ASN A 190 -6.34 5.39 5.87
N SER A 191 -7.32 5.34 4.99
CA SER A 191 -8.46 4.43 5.08
C SER A 191 -8.57 3.58 3.83
N VAL A 192 -8.51 2.26 3.95
CA VAL A 192 -8.48 1.32 2.80
C VAL A 192 -9.59 0.27 2.90
N TYR A 193 -10.44 0.20 1.88
CA TYR A 193 -11.67 -0.61 1.91
C TYR A 193 -11.85 -1.50 0.69
N ASP A 194 -12.37 -2.70 0.93
CA ASP A 194 -12.98 -3.56 -0.09
C ASP A 194 -12.05 -3.87 -1.29
N CYS A 195 -10.73 -3.88 -1.10
CA CYS A 195 -9.81 -4.29 -2.16
C CYS A 195 -9.94 -5.80 -2.45
N LYS A 196 -9.81 -6.15 -3.73
CA LYS A 196 -9.96 -7.53 -4.21
C LYS A 196 -8.65 -8.30 -4.21
N LYS A 197 -8.77 -9.63 -4.19
CA LYS A 197 -7.66 -10.55 -4.46
C LYS A 197 -8.10 -11.56 -5.52
N GLN A 198 -7.82 -11.23 -6.78
CA GLN A 198 -8.08 -12.14 -7.89
C GLN A 198 -7.24 -13.41 -7.80
N GLU A 199 -7.65 -14.46 -8.51
CA GLU A 199 -7.06 -15.81 -8.43
C GLU A 199 -5.52 -15.82 -8.55
N TYR A 200 -4.95 -14.99 -9.43
CA TYR A 200 -3.50 -14.91 -9.64
C TYR A 200 -2.83 -13.70 -8.97
N ASN A 201 -3.58 -12.87 -8.25
CA ASN A 201 -2.97 -11.81 -7.44
C ASN A 201 -2.37 -12.45 -6.18
N ASN A 202 -1.04 -12.40 -6.04
CA ASN A 202 -0.38 -13.02 -4.89
C ASN A 202 -0.60 -12.21 -3.60
N ASP A 203 -0.96 -10.93 -3.70
CA ASP A 203 -1.00 -9.99 -2.58
C ASP A 203 -2.46 -9.66 -2.19
N GLY A 204 -2.99 -8.51 -2.62
CA GLY A 204 -4.34 -8.02 -2.30
C GLY A 204 -4.46 -7.26 -0.97
N MET A 205 -3.32 -6.82 -0.42
CA MET A 205 -3.23 -6.20 0.90
C MET A 205 -3.68 -4.75 0.91
N ALA A 206 -4.11 -4.26 2.09
CA ALA A 206 -4.33 -2.83 2.29
C ALA A 206 -3.02 -2.03 2.27
N PHE A 207 -1.99 -2.55 2.94
CA PHE A 207 -0.68 -1.92 3.05
C PHE A 207 0.45 -2.90 2.75
N ASP A 208 1.56 -2.39 2.23
CA ASP A 208 2.76 -3.20 2.01
C ASP A 208 4.06 -2.40 2.21
N PHE A 209 4.96 -3.00 3.02
CA PHE A 209 6.38 -2.67 3.03
C PHE A 209 7.10 -3.65 2.11
N ASP A 210 7.25 -3.26 0.84
CA ASP A 210 7.87 -4.09 -0.17
C ASP A 210 9.40 -4.05 -0.03
N PHE A 211 10.11 -4.71 -0.95
CA PHE A 211 11.55 -4.88 -0.94
C PHE A 211 12.32 -3.60 -0.63
N ASN A 212 13.34 -3.77 0.21
CA ASN A 212 14.29 -2.72 0.60
C ASN A 212 13.62 -1.48 1.21
N CYS A 213 12.47 -1.65 1.86
CA CYS A 213 11.90 -0.65 2.74
C CYS A 213 12.62 -0.66 4.10
N LYS A 214 13.21 0.46 4.50
CA LYS A 214 13.91 0.57 5.79
C LYS A 214 13.41 1.70 6.69
N ASN A 215 13.22 1.40 7.98
CA ASN A 215 12.87 2.41 9.00
C ASN A 215 11.60 3.21 8.63
N ASN A 216 10.61 2.56 8.01
CA ASN A 216 9.33 3.18 7.68
C ASN A 216 8.30 2.92 8.78
N ILE A 217 7.26 3.76 8.79
CA ILE A 217 6.20 3.72 9.81
C ILE A 217 4.83 3.61 9.13
N LEU A 218 4.04 2.64 9.56
CA LEU A 218 2.61 2.52 9.25
C LEU A 218 1.83 2.78 10.55
N GLN A 219 1.17 3.94 10.69
CA GLN A 219 0.50 4.29 11.94
C GLN A 219 -0.86 4.95 11.79
N TYR A 220 -1.79 4.66 12.71
CA TYR A 220 -3.10 5.30 12.77
C TYR A 220 -3.95 5.12 11.50
N ASN A 221 -3.77 4.02 10.78
CA ASN A 221 -4.56 3.71 9.59
C ASN A 221 -5.75 2.82 9.95
N TYR A 222 -6.79 2.92 9.13
CA TYR A 222 -7.95 2.04 9.17
C TYR A 222 -8.02 1.20 7.89
N SER A 223 -8.29 -0.09 8.02
CA SER A 223 -8.57 -0.95 6.88
C SER A 223 -9.77 -1.83 7.15
N CYS A 224 -10.54 -2.10 6.09
CA CYS A 224 -11.62 -3.07 6.20
C CYS A 224 -11.95 -3.84 4.94
N ASN A 225 -12.33 -5.11 5.11
CA ASN A 225 -12.86 -6.00 4.07
C ASN A 225 -11.91 -6.16 2.88
N ASN A 226 -10.61 -5.99 3.07
CA ASN A 226 -9.63 -6.25 2.03
C ASN A 226 -9.42 -7.77 1.93
N GLU A 227 -9.59 -8.33 0.74
CA GLU A 227 -9.57 -9.79 0.52
C GLU A 227 -8.17 -10.42 0.69
N GLY A 228 -7.10 -9.63 0.52
CA GLY A 228 -5.74 -10.11 0.76
C GLY A 228 -5.28 -10.04 2.20
N GLY A 229 -5.75 -9.03 2.94
CA GLY A 229 -5.43 -8.80 4.34
C GLY A 229 -5.00 -7.36 4.63
N PHE A 230 -4.43 -7.11 5.82
CA PHE A 230 -4.05 -5.77 6.24
C PHE A 230 -2.64 -5.38 5.77
N LEU A 231 -1.60 -6.12 6.17
CA LEU A 231 -0.21 -5.73 5.91
C LEU A 231 0.62 -6.88 5.33
N LEU A 232 1.28 -6.63 4.19
CA LEU A 232 2.41 -7.41 3.70
C LEU A 232 3.73 -6.76 4.11
N ILE A 233 4.70 -7.61 4.47
CA ILE A 233 6.09 -7.20 4.66
C ILE A 233 6.94 -8.18 3.85
N MET A 234 7.52 -7.67 2.77
CA MET A 234 8.38 -8.45 1.90
C MET A 234 9.75 -8.70 2.53
N GLN A 235 10.43 -9.75 2.09
CA GLN A 235 11.84 -9.97 2.44
C GLN A 235 12.68 -8.73 2.08
N THR A 236 13.80 -8.53 2.79
CA THR A 236 14.68 -7.36 2.74
C THR A 236 14.08 -6.04 3.24
N ALA A 237 12.79 -5.97 3.54
CA ALA A 237 12.24 -4.88 4.32
C ALA A 237 12.69 -5.03 5.78
N SER A 238 13.28 -3.98 6.38
CA SER A 238 13.88 -4.05 7.70
C SER A 238 13.62 -2.83 8.57
N ASP A 239 13.65 -3.02 9.88
CA ASP A 239 13.48 -1.97 10.90
C ASP A 239 12.16 -1.17 10.75
N ASN A 240 11.14 -1.72 10.07
CA ASN A 240 9.86 -1.03 9.87
C ASN A 240 8.94 -1.26 11.07
N VAL A 241 8.05 -0.28 11.32
CA VAL A 241 7.10 -0.31 12.43
C VAL A 241 5.67 -0.14 11.94
N ALA A 242 4.80 -1.08 12.28
CA ALA A 242 3.35 -0.93 12.12
C ALA A 242 2.68 -0.81 13.49
N ARG A 243 2.05 0.33 13.79
CA ARG A 243 1.48 0.61 15.12
C ARG A 243 0.20 1.41 15.15
N TYR A 244 -0.63 1.17 16.15
CA TYR A 244 -1.87 1.93 16.38
C TYR A 244 -2.82 1.93 15.17
N ASN A 245 -2.78 0.88 14.35
CA ASN A 245 -3.72 0.69 13.24
C ASN A 245 -4.92 -0.15 13.68
N ILE A 246 -6.03 -0.01 12.96
CA ILE A 246 -7.22 -0.82 13.12
C ILE A 246 -7.50 -1.54 11.81
N SER A 247 -7.54 -2.87 11.86
CA SER A 247 -7.95 -3.74 10.76
C SER A 247 -9.24 -4.45 11.14
N HIS A 248 -10.27 -4.30 10.32
CA HIS A 248 -11.59 -4.87 10.54
C HIS A 248 -11.99 -5.76 9.37
N ASN A 249 -12.13 -7.06 9.57
CA ASN A 249 -12.51 -8.03 8.53
C ASN A 249 -11.61 -8.03 7.28
N ASP A 250 -10.34 -7.63 7.40
CA ASP A 250 -9.36 -7.95 6.36
C ASP A 250 -9.04 -9.45 6.43
N ARG A 251 -9.19 -10.12 5.29
CA ARG A 251 -9.28 -11.59 5.24
C ARG A 251 -7.96 -12.21 4.81
N ASN A 252 -7.93 -13.54 4.76
CA ASN A 252 -6.79 -14.30 4.25
C ASN A 252 -5.54 -14.07 5.12
N HIS A 253 -4.58 -13.28 4.66
CA HIS A 253 -3.37 -13.01 5.41
C HIS A 253 -3.53 -11.69 6.18
N VAL A 254 -4.23 -11.66 7.32
CA VAL A 254 -4.35 -10.39 8.09
C VAL A 254 -2.97 -9.75 8.30
N LEU A 255 -1.94 -10.57 8.54
CA LEU A 255 -0.53 -10.16 8.51
C LEU A 255 0.27 -11.16 7.68
N PHE A 256 0.86 -10.69 6.58
CA PHE A 256 1.69 -11.49 5.68
C PHE A 256 3.15 -11.04 5.74
N CYS A 257 3.90 -11.46 6.75
CA CYS A 257 5.32 -11.12 6.83
C CYS A 257 6.12 -12.27 6.22
N VAL A 258 6.69 -12.11 5.03
CA VAL A 258 7.37 -13.21 4.30
C VAL A 258 8.87 -13.29 4.53
N GLY A 259 9.48 -12.20 4.99
CA GLY A 259 10.92 -12.08 5.24
C GLY A 259 11.46 -12.93 6.39
N ASP A 260 12.41 -12.37 7.14
CA ASP A 260 13.04 -13.02 8.29
C ASP A 260 12.83 -12.18 9.56
N LYS A 261 12.56 -12.82 10.70
CA LYS A 261 12.37 -12.09 11.97
C LYS A 261 13.58 -11.27 12.41
N ASN A 262 14.78 -11.57 11.91
CA ASN A 262 16.00 -10.82 12.19
C ASN A 262 16.10 -9.52 11.37
N GLU A 263 15.15 -9.26 10.46
CA GLU A 263 15.01 -7.96 9.79
C GLU A 263 14.41 -6.90 10.72
N ASN A 264 14.09 -7.23 11.97
CA ASN A 264 13.66 -6.31 13.03
C ASN A 264 12.37 -5.51 12.74
N ASN A 265 11.49 -6.03 11.88
CA ASN A 265 10.16 -5.44 11.72
C ASN A 265 9.31 -5.65 12.98
N VAL A 266 8.59 -4.62 13.41
CA VAL A 266 7.79 -4.62 14.63
C VAL A 266 6.34 -4.21 14.35
N ILE A 267 5.40 -5.06 14.75
CA ILE A 267 3.96 -4.82 14.64
C ILE A 267 3.42 -4.74 16.07
N HIS A 268 3.03 -3.55 16.52
CA HIS A 268 2.63 -3.37 17.92
C HIS A 268 1.47 -2.40 18.16
N ASN A 269 0.72 -2.61 19.24
CA ASN A 269 -0.42 -1.75 19.62
C ASN A 269 -1.47 -1.57 18.50
N ASN A 270 -1.62 -2.55 17.62
CA ASN A 270 -2.69 -2.57 16.61
C ASN A 270 -3.90 -3.34 17.14
N THR A 271 -5.08 -3.06 16.57
CA THR A 271 -6.30 -3.83 16.80
C THR A 271 -6.71 -4.53 15.52
N PHE A 272 -6.79 -5.86 15.56
CA PHE A 272 -7.25 -6.71 14.47
C PHE A 272 -8.55 -7.36 14.91
N TYR A 273 -9.62 -7.16 14.15
CA TYR A 273 -10.91 -7.77 14.42
C TYR A 273 -11.43 -8.53 13.21
N ILE A 274 -11.67 -9.83 13.38
CA ILE A 274 -12.18 -10.72 12.33
C ILE A 274 -13.54 -11.27 12.76
N ASN A 275 -14.61 -10.80 12.13
CA ASN A 275 -16.00 -11.20 12.41
C ASN A 275 -16.66 -11.97 11.26
N ASP A 276 -15.98 -12.08 10.12
CA ASP A 276 -16.45 -12.81 8.94
C ASP A 276 -15.32 -13.67 8.35
N GLY A 277 -15.48 -14.99 8.44
CA GLY A 277 -14.54 -15.98 7.91
C GLY A 277 -13.29 -16.20 8.76
N ASN A 278 -12.28 -16.80 8.13
CA ASN A 278 -11.01 -17.18 8.77
C ASN A 278 -9.88 -16.30 8.26
N SER A 279 -8.94 -15.98 9.14
CA SER A 279 -7.72 -15.24 8.80
C SER A 279 -6.50 -15.84 9.48
N PHE A 280 -5.32 -15.59 8.93
CA PHE A 280 -4.09 -16.11 9.51
C PHE A 280 -2.92 -15.13 9.41
N ILE A 281 -1.94 -15.38 10.28
CA ILE A 281 -0.69 -14.65 10.34
C ILE A 281 0.42 -15.53 9.78
N VAL A 282 1.23 -14.98 8.88
CA VAL A 282 2.55 -15.51 8.51
C VAL A 282 3.60 -14.70 9.27
N PRO A 283 4.28 -15.28 10.28
CA PRO A 283 4.91 -14.48 11.31
C PRO A 283 6.44 -14.38 11.11
N ASN A 284 6.93 -13.38 10.37
CA ASN A 284 8.37 -13.06 10.31
C ASN A 284 8.64 -11.65 10.82
N ALA A 285 8.15 -11.37 12.02
CA ALA A 285 8.28 -10.08 12.69
C ALA A 285 8.15 -10.27 14.20
N THR A 286 8.35 -9.18 14.93
CA THR A 286 7.95 -9.08 16.33
C THR A 286 6.53 -8.54 16.42
N PHE A 287 5.65 -9.26 17.13
CA PHE A 287 4.27 -8.88 17.40
C PHE A 287 4.11 -8.59 18.89
N ALA A 288 3.82 -7.35 19.26
CA ALA A 288 3.72 -6.97 20.67
C ALA A 288 2.52 -6.08 21.00
N ASN A 289 1.89 -6.27 22.15
CA ASN A 289 0.80 -5.39 22.64
C ASN A 289 -0.37 -5.21 21.65
N ASN A 290 -0.55 -6.13 20.69
CA ASN A 290 -1.68 -6.07 19.77
C ASN A 290 -2.91 -6.69 20.42
N ILE A 291 -4.09 -6.26 19.97
CA ILE A 291 -5.35 -6.92 20.24
C ILE A 291 -5.74 -7.68 18.98
N PHE A 292 -5.83 -9.00 19.09
CA PHE A 292 -6.38 -9.86 18.05
C PHE A 292 -7.70 -10.43 18.56
N MET A 293 -8.78 -10.09 17.89
CA MET A 293 -10.14 -10.44 18.29
C MET A 293 -10.88 -11.14 17.17
N THR A 294 -11.63 -12.18 17.49
CA THR A 294 -12.54 -12.83 16.54
C THR A 294 -13.99 -12.84 17.03
N GLY A 295 -14.91 -12.78 16.07
CA GLY A 295 -16.33 -13.02 16.31
C GLY A 295 -16.66 -14.51 16.49
N PRO A 296 -17.90 -14.84 16.90
CA PRO A 296 -18.28 -16.21 17.27
C PRO A 296 -18.14 -17.23 16.12
N ASN A 297 -18.24 -16.77 14.86
CA ASN A 297 -18.16 -17.62 13.66
C ASN A 297 -16.85 -17.45 12.88
N SER A 298 -15.86 -16.79 13.48
CA SER A 298 -14.55 -16.55 12.87
C SER A 298 -13.44 -17.21 13.67
N GLU A 299 -12.36 -17.60 12.99
CA GLU A 299 -11.19 -18.21 13.61
C GLU A 299 -9.90 -17.54 13.10
N MET A 300 -8.94 -17.35 14.00
CA MET A 300 -7.58 -16.96 13.64
C MET A 300 -6.56 -18.09 13.84
N SER A 301 -5.51 -18.05 13.04
CA SER A 301 -4.38 -18.98 13.18
C SER A 301 -3.05 -18.32 12.86
N VAL A 302 -1.96 -18.94 13.29
CA VAL A 302 -0.60 -18.50 12.99
C VAL A 302 0.16 -19.65 12.33
N GLN A 303 0.70 -19.40 11.14
CA GLN A 303 1.49 -20.39 10.41
C GLN A 303 2.92 -20.43 10.97
N ASN A 304 3.46 -21.63 11.24
CA ASN A 304 4.84 -21.82 11.68
C ASN A 304 5.31 -20.77 12.73
N GLN A 305 4.65 -20.76 13.89
CA GLN A 305 4.80 -19.72 14.92
C GLN A 305 6.26 -19.44 15.33
N LYS A 306 7.16 -20.43 15.23
CA LYS A 306 8.61 -20.31 15.54
C LYS A 306 9.34 -19.25 14.71
N ARG A 307 8.78 -18.89 13.56
CA ARG A 307 9.29 -17.82 12.70
C ARG A 307 9.06 -16.44 13.28
N GLY A 308 8.08 -16.26 14.17
CA GLY A 308 7.74 -14.97 14.77
C GLY A 308 8.22 -14.84 16.20
N ILE A 309 8.05 -13.64 16.74
CA ILE A 309 8.24 -13.37 18.16
C ILE A 309 6.94 -12.72 18.66
N PHE A 310 6.24 -13.37 19.60
CA PHE A 310 4.99 -12.87 20.17
C PHE A 310 5.19 -12.52 21.64
N LYS A 311 4.77 -11.32 22.04
CA LYS A 311 4.91 -10.82 23.42
C LYS A 311 3.74 -9.93 23.82
N ASN A 312 3.10 -10.22 24.94
CA ASN A 312 2.12 -9.33 25.57
C ASN A 312 0.94 -8.96 24.65
N ASN A 313 0.54 -9.84 23.74
CA ASN A 313 -0.64 -9.59 22.92
C ASN A 313 -1.91 -10.11 23.61
N CYS A 314 -3.04 -9.49 23.29
CA CYS A 314 -4.36 -9.98 23.64
C CYS A 314 -4.91 -10.85 22.50
N TYR A 315 -5.35 -12.07 22.83
CA TYR A 315 -5.97 -13.03 21.92
C TYR A 315 -7.35 -13.38 22.44
N TYR A 316 -8.39 -12.77 21.87
CA TYR A 316 -9.77 -12.96 22.31
C TYR A 316 -10.63 -13.58 21.19
N GLY A 317 -11.49 -14.52 21.54
CA GLY A 317 -12.32 -15.28 20.60
C GLY A 317 -11.71 -16.63 20.18
N ASN A 318 -12.14 -17.17 19.04
CA ASN A 318 -11.70 -18.47 18.54
C ASN A 318 -10.31 -18.40 17.88
N TRP A 319 -9.45 -19.34 18.26
CA TRP A 319 -8.13 -19.56 17.69
C TRP A 319 -7.89 -21.05 17.45
N LYS A 320 -7.34 -21.39 16.29
CA LYS A 320 -6.93 -22.76 15.99
C LYS A 320 -5.89 -23.28 16.99
N ALA A 321 -4.94 -22.41 17.30
CA ALA A 321 -3.97 -22.56 18.38
C ALA A 321 -3.47 -21.16 18.75
N LEU A 322 -3.39 -20.85 20.04
CA LEU A 322 -2.81 -19.59 20.49
C LEU A 322 -1.32 -19.51 20.10
N PRO A 323 -0.81 -18.30 19.81
CA PRO A 323 0.63 -18.10 19.60
C PRO A 323 1.45 -18.45 20.84
N ASP A 324 2.71 -18.87 20.65
CA ASP A 324 3.70 -19.05 21.71
C ASP A 324 4.12 -17.68 22.32
N ASP A 325 3.22 -17.13 23.12
CA ASP A 325 3.32 -15.86 23.82
C ASP A 325 3.16 -16.10 25.32
N LYS A 326 4.28 -16.10 26.05
CA LYS A 326 4.31 -16.37 27.50
C LYS A 326 3.59 -15.32 28.34
N SER A 327 3.29 -14.16 27.76
CA SER A 327 2.58 -13.05 28.38
C SER A 327 1.25 -12.76 27.69
N ALA A 328 0.67 -13.77 27.03
CA ALA A 328 -0.65 -13.68 26.40
C ALA A 328 -1.74 -13.23 27.38
N ILE A 329 -2.60 -12.33 26.92
CA ILE A 329 -3.84 -11.95 27.59
C ILE A 329 -4.99 -12.59 26.80
N THR A 330 -5.89 -13.30 27.48
CA THR A 330 -7.06 -13.94 26.84
C THR A 330 -8.39 -13.38 27.32
N GLU A 331 -8.35 -12.37 28.17
CA GLU A 331 -9.52 -11.64 28.64
C GLU A 331 -10.13 -10.77 27.54
N ASN A 332 -11.43 -10.51 27.64
CA ASN A 332 -12.14 -9.63 26.71
C ASN A 332 -11.54 -8.21 26.79
N PRO A 333 -11.09 -7.62 25.67
CA PRO A 333 -10.50 -6.28 25.66
C PRO A 333 -11.53 -5.15 25.89
N LEU A 334 -12.82 -5.47 26.07
CA LEU A 334 -13.92 -4.53 26.34
C LEU A 334 -14.04 -3.41 25.30
N LEU A 335 -13.69 -3.70 24.04
CA LEU A 335 -13.88 -2.77 22.93
C LEU A 335 -15.38 -2.42 22.82
N LYS A 336 -15.69 -1.14 22.73
CA LYS A 336 -17.06 -0.67 22.57
C LYS A 336 -17.49 -0.84 21.12
N ASN A 337 -18.55 -1.62 20.88
CA ASN A 337 -19.17 -1.79 19.55
C ASN A 337 -18.23 -2.27 18.43
N PRO A 338 -17.37 -3.29 18.64
CA PRO A 338 -16.42 -3.72 17.63
C PRO A 338 -17.10 -4.26 16.36
N GLU A 339 -18.33 -4.75 16.47
CA GLU A 339 -19.12 -5.31 15.35
C GLU A 339 -19.83 -4.25 14.52
N ASN A 340 -20.01 -3.03 15.07
CA ASN A 340 -20.83 -1.97 14.48
C ASN A 340 -20.01 -0.91 13.72
N SER A 341 -18.69 -1.08 13.58
CA SER A 341 -17.91 -0.30 12.63
C SER A 341 -18.28 -0.73 11.21
N LYS A 342 -19.43 -0.26 10.72
CA LYS A 342 -19.84 -0.46 9.33
C LYS A 342 -18.72 0.09 8.45
N CYS A 343 -18.14 -0.77 7.63
CA CYS A 343 -17.09 -0.41 6.69
C CYS A 343 -17.66 0.48 5.60
N THR A 344 -17.74 1.77 5.92
CA THR A 344 -18.31 2.79 5.06
C THR A 344 -17.28 3.90 4.87
N SER A 345 -17.31 4.56 3.72
CA SER A 345 -16.43 5.71 3.46
C SER A 345 -16.65 6.88 4.43
N ASN A 346 -17.76 6.88 5.19
CA ASN A 346 -18.07 7.92 6.17
C ASN A 346 -17.49 7.66 7.56
N THR A 347 -17.01 6.46 7.87
CA THR A 347 -16.51 6.11 9.22
C THR A 347 -15.20 6.81 9.62
N CYS A 348 -14.47 7.41 8.65
CA CYS A 348 -13.22 8.13 8.89
C CYS A 348 -13.17 9.52 8.21
N ARG A 349 -14.31 10.23 8.10
CA ARG A 349 -14.23 11.68 7.89
C ARG A 349 -13.67 12.29 9.17
N HIS A 350 -12.36 12.46 9.21
CA HIS A 350 -11.67 13.23 10.24
C HIS A 350 -12.41 14.58 10.37
N THR A 351 -13.14 14.75 11.46
CA THR A 351 -13.54 16.09 11.88
C THR A 351 -12.25 16.87 12.04
N ASN A 352 -12.13 17.97 11.31
CA ASN A 352 -10.97 18.87 11.37
C ASN A 352 -10.60 19.10 12.83
N TYR A 353 -9.41 18.64 13.21
CA TYR A 353 -8.70 19.13 14.40
C TYR A 353 -7.67 20.15 13.94
#